data_AF-A0A7V3H6H2-F1
#
_entry.id   AF-A0A7V3H6H2-F1
#
_cell.length_a   1.000
_cell.length_b   1.000
_cell.length_c   1.000
_cell.angle_alpha   90.00
_cell.angle_beta   90.00
_cell.angle_gamma   90.00
#
_symmetry.space_group_name_H-M   'P 1'
#
loop_
_entity.id
_entity.type
_entity.pdbx_description
1 polymer ?
#
loop_
_entity_poly.entity_id
_entity_poly.type
_entity_poly.pdbx_seq_one_letter_code
_entity_poly.pdbx_strand_id
1 'polypeptide(L)'
;MEWLILAFILILTVMGVPIGYALVLSTTAFLVAKGVAPLAVIPLNLFGGASSFPLLAIPLFILAGGLMETGGISLRLVNLASSLVGHIRGGLSMVTILATMIQSEISGSSVAD
;
A
#
# COMPACT_ATOMS: atom_id res chain seq x y z
N MET A 1 -28.82 -11.52 -8.78
CA MET A 1 -28.49 -11.83 -7.36
C MET A 1 -27.08 -11.38 -6.99
N GLU A 2 -26.17 -11.21 -7.95
CA GLU A 2 -24.79 -10.75 -7.71
C GLU A 2 -24.72 -9.31 -7.19
N TRP A 3 -25.66 -8.46 -7.58
CA TRP A 3 -25.85 -7.11 -7.04
C TRP A 3 -26.02 -7.05 -5.51
N LEU A 4 -26.44 -8.14 -4.87
CA LEU A 4 -26.55 -8.20 -3.40
C LEU A 4 -25.19 -8.11 -2.71
N ILE A 5 -24.12 -8.62 -3.34
CA ILE A 5 -22.76 -8.53 -2.79
C ILE A 5 -22.35 -7.06 -2.74
N LEU A 6 -22.52 -6.34 -3.86
CA LEU A 6 -22.18 -4.93 -3.97
C LEU A 6 -23.01 -4.06 -3.01
N ALA A 7 -24.31 -4.34 -2.89
CA ALA A 7 -25.18 -3.64 -1.94
C ALA A 7 -24.73 -3.86 -0.49
N PHE A 8 -24.35 -5.09 -0.13
CA PHE A 8 -23.93 -5.42 1.23
C PHE A 8 -22.56 -4.82 1.58
N ILE A 9 -21.61 -4.81 0.63
CA ILE A 9 -20.33 -4.10 0.79
C ILE A 9 -20.58 -2.62 1.04
N LEU A 10 -21.41 -1.98 0.20
CA LEU A 10 -21.70 -0.56 0.30
C LEU A 10 -22.30 -0.20 1.66
N ILE A 11 -23.27 -1.00 2.16
CA ILE A 11 -23.86 -0.80 3.48
C ILE A 11 -22.79 -0.89 4.59
N LEU A 12 -21.96 -1.94 4.57
CA LEU A 12 -20.91 -2.12 5.59
C LEU A 12 -19.88 -0.98 5.56
N THR A 13 -19.47 -0.54 4.36
CA THR A 13 -18.52 0.57 4.21
C THR A 13 -19.12 1.90 4.68
N VAL A 14 -20.40 2.19 4.37
CA VAL A 14 -21.10 3.40 4.87
C VAL A 14 -21.26 3.37 6.39
N MET A 15 -21.39 2.18 6.99
CA MET A 15 -21.39 1.98 8.44
C MET A 15 -19.99 2.12 9.09
N GLY A 16 -18.94 2.39 8.31
CA GLY A 16 -17.58 2.58 8.79
C GLY A 16 -16.76 1.30 8.96
N VAL A 17 -17.24 0.16 8.45
CA VAL A 17 -16.46 -1.09 8.46
C VAL A 17 -15.31 -0.97 7.47
N PRO A 18 -14.05 -1.30 7.85
CA PRO A 18 -12.93 -1.27 6.92
C PRO A 18 -13.19 -2.18 5.71
N ILE A 19 -12.81 -1.72 4.51
CA ILE A 19 -13.24 -2.32 3.25
C ILE A 19 -12.83 -3.79 3.10
N GLY A 20 -11.68 -4.19 3.66
CA GLY A 20 -11.24 -5.59 3.67
C GLY A 20 -12.21 -6.51 4.42
N TYR A 21 -12.72 -6.08 5.58
CA TYR A 21 -13.74 -6.84 6.32
C TYR A 21 -15.08 -6.85 5.59
N ALA A 22 -15.46 -5.74 4.96
CA ALA A 22 -16.69 -5.67 4.17
C ALA A 22 -16.66 -6.67 2.99
N LEU A 23 -15.52 -6.82 2.31
CA LEU A 23 -15.32 -7.80 1.23
C LEU A 23 -15.44 -9.24 1.74
N VAL A 24 -14.80 -9.56 2.86
CA VAL A 24 -14.85 -10.92 3.43
C VAL A 24 -16.27 -11.27 3.89
N LEU A 25 -16.93 -10.37 4.62
CA LEU A 25 -18.28 -10.60 5.15
C LEU A 25 -19.32 -10.74 4.05
N SER A 26 -19.28 -9.87 3.02
CA SER A 26 -20.19 -9.95 1.88
C SER A 26 -20.00 -11.21 1.04
N THR A 27 -18.74 -11.60 0.78
CA THR A 27 -18.42 -12.83 0.06
C THR A 27 -18.84 -14.06 0.84
N THR A 28 -18.62 -14.07 2.16
CA THR A 28 -19.04 -15.17 3.05
C THR A 28 -20.57 -15.30 3.06
N ALA A 29 -21.29 -14.20 3.25
CA ALA A 29 -22.76 -14.19 3.23
C ALA A 29 -23.31 -14.72 1.90
N PHE A 30 -22.69 -14.35 0.78
CA PHE A 30 -23.08 -14.84 -0.54
C PHE A 30 -22.82 -16.34 -0.73
N LEU A 31 -21.63 -16.83 -0.33
CA LEU A 31 -21.28 -18.24 -0.44
C LEU A 31 -22.20 -19.13 0.41
N VAL A 32 -22.56 -18.69 1.62
CA VAL A 32 -23.53 -19.39 2.48
C VAL A 32 -24.92 -19.40 1.84
N ALA A 33 -25.38 -18.26 1.30
CA ALA A 33 -26.72 -18.15 0.72
C ALA A 33 -26.91 -18.95 -0.57
N LYS A 34 -25.83 -19.14 -1.35
CA LYS A 34 -25.88 -19.81 -2.65
C LYS A 34 -25.31 -21.23 -2.66
N GLY A 35 -24.52 -21.62 -1.67
CA GLY A 35 -23.92 -22.95 -1.57
C GLY A 35 -22.98 -23.32 -2.73
N VAL A 36 -22.42 -22.32 -3.42
CA VAL A 36 -21.69 -22.52 -4.71
C VAL A 36 -20.28 -23.09 -4.51
N ALA A 37 -19.70 -22.91 -3.33
CA ALA A 37 -18.35 -23.39 -3.03
C ALA A 37 -18.19 -23.73 -1.54
N PRO A 38 -17.25 -24.62 -1.17
CA PRO A 38 -16.91 -24.87 0.23
C PRO A 38 -16.43 -23.59 0.92
N LEU A 39 -16.85 -23.38 2.17
CA LEU A 39 -16.43 -22.23 2.98
C LEU A 39 -14.90 -22.19 3.20
N ALA A 40 -14.21 -23.32 3.06
CA ALA A 40 -12.75 -23.42 3.08
C ALA A 40 -12.05 -22.58 2.01
N VAL A 41 -12.74 -22.20 0.93
CA VAL A 41 -12.21 -21.34 -0.14
C VAL A 41 -11.90 -19.92 0.37
N ILE A 42 -12.61 -19.44 1.40
CA ILE A 42 -12.40 -18.10 1.98
C ILE A 42 -11.00 -17.98 2.62
N PRO A 43 -10.62 -18.80 3.62
CA PRO A 43 -9.30 -18.71 4.22
C PRO A 43 -8.18 -19.03 3.23
N LEU A 44 -8.37 -19.97 2.29
CA LEU A 44 -7.39 -20.29 1.26
C LEU A 44 -7.05 -19.08 0.38
N ASN A 45 -8.06 -18.34 -0.09
CA ASN A 45 -7.83 -17.14 -0.89
C ASN A 45 -7.24 -15.99 -0.07
N LEU A 46 -7.65 -15.84 1.20
CA LEU A 46 -7.06 -14.84 2.10
C LEU A 46 -5.57 -15.11 2.34
N PHE A 47 -5.19 -16.36 2.58
CA PHE A 47 -3.79 -16.75 2.71
C PHE A 47 -3.01 -16.52 1.41
N GLY A 48 -3.59 -16.88 0.26
CA GLY A 48 -2.97 -16.63 -1.05
C GLY A 48 -2.68 -15.16 -1.32
N GLY A 49 -3.61 -14.26 -0.96
CA GLY A 49 -3.42 -12.82 -1.05
C GLY A 49 -2.37 -12.28 -0.06
N ALA A 50 -2.36 -12.80 1.17
CA ALA A 50 -1.38 -12.45 2.20
C ALA A 50 0.05 -12.93 1.86
N SER A 51 0.18 -14.01 1.07
CA SER A 51 1.46 -14.51 0.57
C SER A 51 1.91 -13.88 -0.75
N SER A 52 1.34 -12.73 -1.13
CA SER A 52 1.67 -12.09 -2.40
C SER A 52 3.06 -11.45 -2.39
N PHE A 53 3.79 -11.63 -3.50
CA PHE A 53 5.12 -11.05 -3.68
C PHE A 53 5.19 -9.53 -3.44
N PRO A 54 4.19 -8.71 -3.82
CA PRO A 54 4.18 -7.27 -3.51
C PRO A 54 4.21 -6.97 -2.01
N LEU A 55 3.61 -7.81 -1.16
CA LEU A 55 3.66 -7.59 0.29
C LEU A 55 5.05 -7.82 0.88
N LEU A 56 5.92 -8.58 0.20
CA LEU A 56 7.34 -8.69 0.56
C LEU A 56 8.12 -7.40 0.26
N ALA A 57 7.62 -6.53 -0.62
CA ALA A 57 8.24 -5.25 -0.89
C ALA A 57 8.23 -4.35 0.36
N ILE A 58 7.18 -4.42 1.20
CA ILE A 58 7.05 -3.61 2.42
C ILE A 58 8.26 -3.79 3.37
N PRO A 59 8.60 -5.01 3.86
CA PRO A 59 9.74 -5.18 4.76
C PRO A 59 11.08 -4.89 4.07
N LEU A 60 11.20 -5.19 2.76
CA LEU A 60 12.43 -4.91 2.02
C LEU A 60 12.65 -3.40 1.83
N PHE A 61 11.59 -2.60 1.63
CA PHE A 61 11.69 -1.15 1.57
C PHE A 61 11.99 -0.52 2.92
N ILE A 62 11.42 -1.06 4.01
CA ILE A 62 11.79 -0.64 5.36
C ILE A 62 13.29 -0.91 5.62
N LEU A 63 13.78 -2.09 5.22
CA LEU A 63 15.20 -2.43 5.33
C LEU A 63 16.08 -1.52 4.48
N ALA A 64 15.72 -1.31 3.21
CA ALA A 64 16.44 -0.43 2.30
C ALA A 64 16.49 1.01 2.82
N GLY A 65 15.37 1.54 3.32
CA GLY A 65 15.30 2.86 3.95
C GLY A 65 16.22 2.96 5.19
N GLY A 66 16.22 1.94 6.04
CA GLY A 66 17.13 1.87 7.18
C GLY A 66 18.61 1.83 6.78
N LEU A 67 18.95 1.10 5.72
CA LEU A 67 20.31 1.07 5.16
C LEU A 67 20.71 2.41 4.53
N MET A 68 19.79 3.09 3.85
CA MET A 68 20.03 4.41 3.27
C MET A 68 20.27 5.46 4.36
N GLU A 69 19.52 5.38 5.45
CA GLU A 69 19.67 6.28 6.59
C GLU A 69 20.99 6.05 7.32
N THR A 70 21.28 4.81 7.70
CA THR A 70 22.53 4.46 8.40
C THR A 70 23.78 4.61 7.52
N GLY A 71 23.67 4.38 6.21
CA GLY A 71 24.73 4.58 5.23
C GLY A 71 24.95 6.03 4.80
N GLY A 72 24.15 6.98 5.30
CA GLY A 72 24.26 8.41 4.97
C GLY A 72 23.83 8.76 3.53
N ILE A 73 23.21 7.83 2.81
CA ILE A 73 22.70 8.05 1.45
C ILE A 73 21.58 9.09 1.50
N SER A 74 20.66 9.00 2.48
CA SER A 74 19.58 9.96 2.69
C SER A 74 20.10 11.41 2.75
N LEU A 75 21.14 11.65 3.55
CA LEU A 75 21.74 12.97 3.72
C LEU A 75 22.41 13.48 2.44
N ARG A 76 23.09 12.60 1.69
CA ARG A 76 23.72 12.93 0.40
C ARG A 76 22.68 13.33 -0.64
N LEU A 77 21.52 12.67 -0.67
CA LEU A 77 20.39 13.02 -1.54
C LEU A 77 19.78 14.38 -1.16
N VAL A 78 19.63 14.67 0.13
CA VAL A 78 19.16 15.99 0.59
C VAL A 78 20.13 17.10 0.18
N ASN A 79 21.44 16.86 0.32
CA ASN A 79 22.46 17.82 -0.12
C ASN A 79 22.45 18.06 -1.63
N LEU A 80 22.19 17.00 -2.42
CA LEU A 80 21.98 17.11 -3.86
C LEU A 80 20.73 17.95 -4.18
N ALA A 81 19.59 17.68 -3.54
CA ALA A 81 18.40 18.49 -3.72
C ALA A 81 18.65 19.97 -3.35
N SER A 82 19.38 20.21 -2.26
CA SER A 82 19.79 21.55 -1.83
C SER A 82 20.69 22.26 -2.84
N SER A 83 21.62 21.57 -3.50
CA SER A 83 22.46 22.18 -4.52
C SER A 83 21.69 22.53 -5.79
N LEU A 84 20.62 21.81 -6.10
CA LEU A 84 19.78 22.07 -7.28
C LEU A 84 18.83 23.26 -7.08
N VAL A 85 18.09 23.29 -5.96
CA VAL A 85 16.98 24.25 -5.77
C VAL A 85 17.08 25.09 -4.49
N GLY A 86 18.07 24.85 -3.63
CA GLY A 86 18.20 25.56 -2.34
C GLY A 86 18.49 27.06 -2.47
N HIS A 87 19.07 27.49 -3.59
CA HIS A 87 19.38 28.90 -3.88
C HIS A 87 18.15 29.74 -4.26
N ILE A 88 17.01 29.10 -4.53
CA ILE A 88 15.77 29.76 -4.95
C ILE A 88 15.03 30.32 -3.73
N ARG A 89 14.30 31.43 -3.88
CA ARG A 89 13.47 31.96 -2.79
C ARG A 89 12.36 30.95 -2.46
N GLY A 90 12.29 30.52 -1.19
CA GLY A 90 11.47 29.37 -0.78
C GLY A 90 12.14 28.00 -0.98
N GLY A 91 13.45 27.99 -1.22
CA GLY A 91 14.23 26.80 -1.58
C GLY A 91 14.09 25.65 -0.58
N LEU A 92 13.97 25.91 0.73
CA LEU A 92 13.86 24.86 1.74
C LEU A 92 12.67 23.92 1.48
N SER A 93 11.48 24.44 1.20
CA SER A 93 10.31 23.63 0.84
C SER A 93 10.51 22.85 -0.46
N MET A 94 11.18 23.46 -1.45
CA MET A 94 11.48 22.79 -2.72
C MET A 94 12.49 21.66 -2.51
N VAL A 95 13.50 21.85 -1.66
CA VAL A 95 14.47 20.83 -1.28
C VAL A 95 13.79 19.66 -0.58
N THR A 96 12.85 19.92 0.34
CA THR A 96 12.08 18.86 1.00
C THR A 96 11.28 18.05 -0.01
N ILE A 97 10.50 18.71 -0.88
CA ILE A 97 9.70 18.02 -1.90
C ILE A 97 10.61 17.17 -2.79
N LEU A 98 11.66 17.78 -3.35
CA LEU A 98 12.55 17.12 -4.30
C LEU A 98 13.32 15.95 -3.66
N ALA A 99 13.81 16.12 -2.42
CA ALA A 99 14.47 15.04 -1.70
C ALA A 99 13.52 13.88 -1.42
N THR A 100 12.27 14.14 -1.02
CA THR A 100 11.28 13.08 -0.81
C THR A 100 10.86 12.39 -2.10
N MET A 101 10.75 13.13 -3.22
CA MET A 101 10.46 12.53 -4.52
C MET A 101 11.57 11.56 -4.93
N ILE A 102 12.83 11.99 -4.85
CA ILE A 102 13.98 11.12 -5.19
C ILE A 102 14.03 9.88 -4.29
N GLN A 103 13.81 10.04 -2.98
CA GLN A 103 13.77 8.89 -2.07
C GLN A 103 12.59 7.95 -2.38
N SER A 104 11.42 8.49 -2.74
CA SER A 104 10.24 7.68 -3.10
C SER A 104 10.42 6.89 -4.40
N GLU A 105 11.12 7.45 -5.39
CA GLU A 105 11.44 6.76 -6.65
C GLU A 105 12.50 5.68 -6.46
N ILE A 106 13.52 5.92 -5.64
CA ILE A 106 14.54 4.91 -5.30
C ILE A 106 13.92 3.75 -4.52
N SER A 107 12.93 4.03 -3.67
CA SER A 107 12.12 2.99 -3.04
C SER A 107 11.24 2.21 -4.04
N GLY A 108 11.23 2.56 -5.33
CA GLY A 108 10.95 1.62 -6.42
C GLY A 108 9.56 0.97 -6.39
N SER A 109 8.49 1.75 -6.53
CA SER A 109 7.13 1.21 -6.64
C SER A 109 6.74 0.72 -8.03
N SER A 110 7.66 0.54 -8.99
CA SER A 110 7.30 -0.06 -10.29
C SER A 110 6.89 -1.54 -10.19
N VAL A 111 7.24 -2.22 -9.10
CA VAL A 111 6.86 -3.62 -8.80
C VAL A 111 5.74 -3.74 -7.75
N ALA A 112 5.32 -2.61 -7.16
CA ALA A 112 4.32 -2.55 -6.07
C ALA A 112 2.97 -1.92 -6.49
N ASP A 113 2.85 -1.45 -7.74
CA ASP A 113 1.61 -1.02 -8.40
C ASP A 113 0.90 -2.21 -9.09
#